data_AF-A0A9P6SYQ9-F1
#
_entry.id   AF-A0A9P6SYQ9-F1
#
_cell.length_a   1.000
_cell.length_b   1.000
_cell.length_c   1.000
_cell.angle_alpha   90.00
_cell.angle_beta   90.00
_cell.angle_gamma   90.00
#
_symmetry.space_group_name_H-M   'P 1'
#
loop_
_entity.id
_entity.type
_entity.pdbx_description
1 polymer ?
#
loop_
_entity_poly.entity_id
_entity_poly.type
_entity_poly.pdbx_seq_one_letter_code
_entity_poly.pdbx_strand_id
1 'polypeptide(L)'
;MTITFFAVDPQYSDGTDLSLIPPPHSQPSTSTTIVIWRLVAIANNVTPKGLYLPIEKSLVVDAFDILFPQLSTSCTAGPDLQRIETCLANPDTFTLFLATETTETIFFKAVPRNETDTVAASSVAGDAGDVPSSPPRISFKISKIVGCLTLITLKLLMKSRAHIEDLVVSNDCRGQGIGRGLMKRALHDAVHIRGCEIVDLTSRPDRIQARALYESLGFKLRDTGSFRYDAPS
;
A
#
# COMPACT_ATOMS: atom_id res chain seq x y z
N MET A 1 8.56 1.89 -23.72
CA MET A 1 8.13 3.06 -22.92
C MET A 1 8.78 2.94 -21.55
N THR A 2 9.36 4.01 -21.02
CA THR A 2 9.93 4.00 -19.66
C THR A 2 8.81 4.09 -18.63
N ILE A 3 8.82 3.18 -17.67
CA ILE A 3 7.84 3.06 -16.58
C ILE A 3 8.52 3.45 -15.27
N THR A 4 7.85 4.21 -14.42
CA THR A 4 8.28 4.53 -13.04
C THR A 4 7.34 3.88 -12.04
N PHE A 5 7.91 3.38 -10.93
CA PHE A 5 7.13 2.86 -9.81
C PHE A 5 6.82 3.97 -8.81
N PHE A 6 5.61 3.93 -8.27
CA PHE A 6 5.15 4.85 -7.24
C PHE A 6 4.49 4.08 -6.09
N ALA A 7 4.81 4.46 -4.85
CA ALA A 7 3.95 4.21 -3.71
C ALA A 7 2.86 5.27 -3.66
N VAL A 8 1.63 4.81 -3.55
CA VAL A 8 0.45 5.65 -3.40
C VAL A 8 -0.26 5.19 -2.16
N ASP A 9 -0.71 6.09 -1.30
CA ASP A 9 -1.59 5.66 -0.21
C ASP A 9 -2.93 5.24 -0.86
N PRO A 10 -3.35 3.98 -0.68
CA PRO A 10 -4.57 3.50 -1.32
C PRO A 10 -5.88 4.20 -0.85
N GLN A 11 -5.85 5.21 0.03
CA GLN A 11 -7.03 6.01 0.42
C GLN A 11 -7.27 7.15 -0.57
N TYR A 12 -6.26 7.53 -1.35
CA TYR A 12 -6.37 8.61 -2.33
C TYR A 12 -6.90 8.17 -3.70
N SER A 13 -7.39 6.94 -3.86
CA SER A 13 -8.05 6.54 -5.11
C SER A 13 -9.40 7.20 -5.34
N ASP A 14 -10.00 7.86 -4.32
CA ASP A 14 -11.28 8.56 -4.43
C ASP A 14 -11.31 9.99 -3.84
N GLY A 15 -10.17 10.53 -3.40
CA GLY A 15 -10.07 11.91 -2.93
C GLY A 15 -10.56 12.17 -1.50
N THR A 16 -10.72 11.13 -0.67
CA THR A 16 -11.03 11.30 0.76
C THR A 16 -9.78 11.66 1.57
N ASP A 17 -9.87 12.73 2.37
CA ASP A 17 -8.78 13.26 3.20
C ASP A 17 -8.48 12.37 4.41
N LEU A 18 -7.21 12.29 4.82
CA LEU A 18 -6.81 11.55 6.01
C LEU A 18 -5.86 12.35 6.90
N SER A 19 -6.33 12.55 8.12
CA SER A 19 -5.53 12.98 9.26
C SER A 19 -4.77 11.79 9.84
N LEU A 20 -3.50 11.66 9.46
CA LEU A 20 -2.50 10.99 10.30
C LEU A 20 -2.06 11.98 11.37
N ILE A 21 -2.81 12.09 12.47
CA ILE A 21 -2.36 12.85 13.65
C ILE A 21 -1.52 11.89 14.52
N PRO A 22 -0.19 12.10 14.64
CA PRO A 22 0.57 11.42 15.68
C PRO A 22 0.06 11.88 17.06
N PRO A 23 0.06 11.02 18.09
CA PRO A 23 -0.43 11.39 19.41
C PRO A 23 0.31 12.63 19.92
N PRO A 24 -0.38 13.57 20.59
CA PRO A 24 0.12 14.94 20.81
C PRO A 24 1.34 15.09 21.75
N HIS A 25 1.99 13.99 22.16
CA HIS A 25 3.11 13.99 23.12
C HIS A 25 4.29 13.07 22.75
N SER A 26 4.46 12.69 21.49
CA SER A 26 5.67 11.98 21.06
C SER A 26 6.80 12.99 20.80
N GLN A 27 7.84 12.98 21.64
CA GLN A 27 9.10 13.67 21.35
C GLN A 27 9.64 13.26 19.96
N PRO A 28 10.49 14.07 19.30
CA PRO A 28 11.15 13.69 18.05
C PRO A 28 12.18 12.60 18.31
N SER A 29 11.71 11.37 18.49
CA SER A 29 12.51 10.17 18.31
C SER A 29 12.76 10.02 16.81
N THR A 30 13.97 9.61 16.43
CA THR A 30 14.32 8.99 15.14
C THR A 30 13.56 7.67 14.93
N SER A 31 12.23 7.70 15.10
CA SER A 31 11.37 6.54 15.07
C SER A 31 11.01 6.25 13.62
N THR A 32 11.53 5.15 13.10
CA THR A 32 11.10 4.59 11.84
C THR A 32 9.61 4.22 11.94
N THR A 33 8.78 4.84 11.11
CA THR A 33 7.34 4.55 11.04
C THR A 33 7.08 3.54 9.93
N ILE A 34 6.18 2.57 10.19
CA ILE A 34 5.70 1.64 9.16
C ILE A 34 4.45 2.21 8.50
N VAL A 35 4.49 2.34 7.17
CA VAL A 35 3.35 2.80 6.36
C VAL A 35 3.02 1.75 5.29
N ILE A 36 1.73 1.58 4.99
CA ILE A 36 1.24 0.63 3.98
C ILE A 36 0.78 1.38 2.73
N TRP A 37 1.44 1.08 1.62
CA TRP A 37 1.23 1.69 0.31
C TRP A 37 0.63 0.69 -0.68
N ARG A 38 0.04 1.18 -1.75
CA ARG A 38 -0.16 0.42 -2.99
C ARG A 38 0.97 0.79 -3.95
N LEU A 39 1.62 -0.21 -4.51
CA LEU A 39 2.57 -0.03 -5.61
C LEU A 39 1.80 0.13 -6.93
N VAL A 40 2.16 1.13 -7.71
CA VAL A 40 1.65 1.34 -9.08
C VAL A 40 2.79 1.58 -10.05
N ALA A 41 2.57 1.19 -11.30
CA ALA A 41 3.48 1.43 -12.42
C ALA A 41 2.83 2.46 -13.37
N ILE A 42 3.54 3.55 -13.65
CA ILE A 42 3.02 4.65 -14.48
C ILE A 42 4.03 4.93 -15.59
N ALA A 43 3.53 5.09 -16.82
CA ALA A 43 4.35 5.50 -17.95
C ALA A 43 4.83 6.95 -17.75
N ASN A 44 6.09 7.25 -18.06
CA ASN A 44 6.71 8.55 -17.74
C ASN A 44 6.06 9.78 -18.41
N ASN A 45 5.19 9.57 -19.39
CA ASN A 45 4.41 10.63 -20.02
C ASN A 45 3.11 10.97 -19.26
N VAL A 46 2.81 10.26 -18.17
CA VAL A 46 1.65 10.49 -17.31
C VAL A 46 2.12 11.02 -15.96
N THR A 47 1.71 12.24 -15.63
CA THR A 47 1.93 12.82 -14.31
C THR A 47 0.78 12.39 -13.40
N PRO A 48 1.04 11.61 -12.33
CA PRO A 48 -0.02 11.23 -11.41
C PRO A 48 -0.55 12.44 -10.63
N LYS A 49 -1.83 12.40 -10.28
CA LYS A 49 -2.49 13.42 -9.45
C LYS A 49 -2.64 12.89 -8.03
N GLY A 50 -2.10 13.59 -7.03
CA GLY A 50 -2.17 13.22 -5.62
C GLY A 50 -0.81 12.89 -5.02
N LEU A 51 -0.79 12.22 -3.87
CA LEU A 51 0.44 11.81 -3.20
C LEU A 51 1.03 10.54 -3.84
N TYR A 52 2.01 10.74 -4.72
CA TYR A 52 2.73 9.66 -5.41
C TYR A 52 4.19 9.80 -5.09
N LEU A 53 4.74 8.76 -4.49
CA LEU A 53 6.11 8.74 -4.00
C LEU A 53 6.92 7.83 -4.91
N PRO A 54 7.86 8.37 -5.70
CA PRO A 54 8.70 7.56 -6.56
C PRO A 54 9.42 6.50 -5.75
N ILE A 55 9.37 5.26 -6.22
CA ILE A 55 10.13 4.14 -5.67
C ILE A 55 11.10 3.67 -6.75
N GLU A 56 12.36 3.51 -6.37
CA GLU A 56 13.35 2.89 -7.25
C GLU A 56 13.01 1.42 -7.49
N LYS A 57 13.07 0.98 -8.75
CA LYS A 57 12.75 -0.41 -9.11
C LYS A 57 13.67 -1.42 -8.42
N SER A 58 14.96 -1.08 -8.28
CA SER A 58 15.94 -1.87 -7.51
C SER A 58 15.47 -2.11 -6.09
N LEU A 59 15.00 -1.07 -5.39
CA LEU A 59 14.50 -1.20 -4.02
C LEU A 59 13.37 -2.24 -3.90
N VAL A 60 12.48 -2.33 -4.90
CA VAL A 60 11.39 -3.33 -4.93
C VAL A 60 11.93 -4.73 -5.18
N VAL A 61 12.78 -4.90 -6.19
CA VAL A 61 13.35 -6.20 -6.57
C VAL A 61 14.21 -6.75 -5.44
N ASP A 62 15.13 -5.94 -4.91
CA ASP A 62 16.03 -6.32 -3.81
C ASP A 62 15.23 -6.72 -2.56
N ALA A 63 14.15 -5.99 -2.25
CA ALA A 63 13.28 -6.35 -1.14
C ALA A 63 12.54 -7.67 -1.39
N PHE A 64 12.10 -7.93 -2.62
CA PHE A 64 11.38 -9.15 -2.96
C PHE A 64 12.28 -10.38 -2.97
N ASP A 65 13.55 -10.24 -3.37
CA ASP A 65 14.56 -11.29 -3.25
C ASP A 65 14.83 -11.69 -1.80
N ILE A 66 14.61 -10.79 -0.84
CA ILE A 66 14.72 -11.07 0.59
C ILE A 66 13.40 -11.64 1.16
N LEU A 67 12.26 -11.10 0.73
CA LEU A 67 10.94 -11.43 1.30
C LEU A 67 10.38 -12.76 0.78
N PHE A 68 10.43 -13.01 -0.54
CA PHE A 68 9.77 -14.17 -1.15
C PHE A 68 10.33 -15.52 -0.69
N PRO A 69 11.65 -15.70 -0.44
CA PRO A 69 12.16 -16.94 0.16
C PRO A 69 11.58 -17.24 1.55
N GLN A 70 11.05 -16.23 2.26
CA GLN A 70 10.37 -16.41 3.54
C GLN A 70 8.91 -16.88 3.38
N LEU A 71 8.31 -16.76 2.18
CA LEU A 71 6.97 -17.28 1.88
C LEU A 71 7.00 -18.81 1.78
N SER A 72 7.97 -19.38 1.06
CA SER A 72 8.03 -20.82 0.79
C SER A 72 9.46 -21.30 0.64
N THR A 73 9.76 -22.47 1.19
CA THR A 73 11.07 -23.15 1.01
C THR A 73 11.35 -23.57 -0.43
N SER A 74 10.31 -23.61 -1.28
CA SER A 74 10.44 -23.88 -2.73
C SER A 74 10.76 -22.63 -3.55
N CYS A 75 10.85 -21.45 -2.92
CA CYS A 75 11.10 -20.17 -3.56
C CYS A 75 12.49 -19.69 -3.14
N THR A 76 13.37 -19.44 -4.11
CA THR A 76 14.77 -19.06 -3.85
C THR A 76 15.04 -17.57 -4.10
N ALA A 77 14.14 -16.87 -4.80
CA ALA A 77 14.24 -15.45 -5.14
C ALA A 77 12.84 -14.87 -5.42
N GLY A 78 12.75 -13.53 -5.48
CA GLY A 78 11.51 -12.83 -5.83
C GLY A 78 11.19 -12.89 -7.32
N PRO A 79 10.02 -12.34 -7.73
CA PRO A 79 9.71 -12.16 -9.13
C PRO A 79 10.65 -11.12 -9.77
N ASP A 80 11.03 -11.35 -11.03
CA ASP A 80 11.81 -10.37 -11.78
C ASP A 80 10.99 -9.10 -12.09
N LEU A 81 11.70 -8.04 -12.48
CA LEU A 81 11.09 -6.75 -12.78
C LEU A 81 10.02 -6.83 -13.88
N GLN A 82 10.25 -7.63 -14.93
CA GLN A 82 9.31 -7.75 -16.04
C GLN A 82 7.99 -8.38 -15.56
N ARG A 83 8.06 -9.37 -14.67
CA ARG A 83 6.90 -9.99 -14.05
C ARG A 83 6.12 -8.99 -13.19
N ILE A 84 6.81 -8.20 -12.37
CA ILE A 84 6.20 -7.16 -11.54
C ILE A 84 5.48 -6.12 -12.42
N GLU A 85 6.15 -5.60 -13.46
CA GLU A 85 5.56 -4.63 -14.40
C GLU A 85 4.33 -5.19 -15.12
N THR A 86 4.40 -6.44 -15.59
CA THR A 86 3.27 -7.11 -16.25
C THR A 86 2.07 -7.23 -15.32
N CYS A 87 2.28 -7.58 -14.05
CA CYS A 87 1.22 -7.64 -13.07
C CYS A 87 0.63 -6.25 -12.78
N LEU A 88 1.48 -5.23 -12.56
CA LEU A 88 1.03 -3.86 -12.27
C LEU A 88 0.32 -3.19 -13.46
N ALA A 89 0.55 -3.65 -14.69
CA ALA A 89 -0.16 -3.19 -15.88
C ALA A 89 -1.67 -3.58 -15.88
N ASN A 90 -2.10 -4.45 -14.96
CA ASN A 90 -3.49 -4.90 -14.83
C ASN A 90 -4.12 -4.43 -13.50
N PRO A 91 -4.26 -3.12 -13.26
CA PRO A 91 -4.66 -2.57 -11.96
C PRO A 91 -6.09 -2.95 -11.55
N ASP A 92 -6.92 -3.44 -12.46
CA ASP A 92 -8.28 -3.93 -12.17
C ASP A 92 -8.31 -5.30 -11.52
N THR A 93 -7.31 -6.13 -11.79
CA THR A 93 -7.25 -7.52 -11.35
C THR A 93 -6.10 -7.79 -10.39
N PHE A 94 -5.07 -6.94 -10.37
CA PHE A 94 -3.88 -7.10 -9.55
C PHE A 94 -3.64 -5.84 -8.70
N THR A 95 -3.46 -6.03 -7.40
CA THR A 95 -3.04 -4.97 -6.47
C THR A 95 -1.92 -5.49 -5.59
N LEU A 96 -0.85 -4.73 -5.49
CA LEU A 96 0.30 -5.05 -4.64
C LEU A 96 0.43 -4.01 -3.54
N PHE A 97 0.31 -4.46 -2.29
CA PHE A 97 0.52 -3.63 -1.12
C PHE A 97 1.94 -3.81 -0.59
N LEU A 98 2.58 -2.72 -0.19
CA LEU A 98 3.90 -2.69 0.41
C LEU A 98 3.82 -2.10 1.81
N ALA A 99 4.37 -2.80 2.81
CA ALA A 99 4.66 -2.22 4.11
C ALA A 99 6.10 -1.70 4.08
N THR A 100 6.30 -0.42 4.41
CA THR A 100 7.61 0.22 4.31
C THR A 100 8.00 0.92 5.58
N GLU A 101 9.28 0.86 5.90
CA GLU A 101 9.92 1.79 6.82
C GLU A 101 10.13 3.15 6.13
N THR A 102 9.81 4.21 6.86
CA THR A 102 9.89 5.58 6.36
C THR A 102 10.62 6.45 7.38
N THR A 103 11.58 7.25 6.91
CA THR A 103 12.28 8.23 7.75
C THR A 103 11.64 9.60 7.53
N GLU A 104 11.18 10.24 8.61
CA GLU A 104 10.34 11.46 8.56
C GLU A 104 11.11 12.72 8.12
N THR A 105 10.44 13.54 7.30
CA THR A 105 9.81 14.78 7.81
C THR A 105 8.51 15.06 7.03
N ILE A 106 7.34 14.83 7.65
CA ILE A 106 6.04 15.31 7.14
C ILE A 106 5.43 16.27 8.16
N PHE A 107 5.07 17.48 7.74
CA PHE A 107 4.11 18.33 8.43
C PHE A 107 2.97 18.70 7.49
N PHE A 108 1.75 18.29 7.85
CA PHE A 108 0.52 18.79 7.26
C PHE A 108 0.08 20.07 7.98
N LYS A 109 -0.32 21.11 7.23
CA LYS A 109 -1.15 22.18 7.78
C LYS A 109 -2.40 22.37 6.92
N ALA A 110 -3.49 22.62 7.62
CA ALA A 110 -4.89 22.35 7.27
C ALA A 110 -5.37 22.81 5.88
N VAL A 111 -6.35 22.05 5.39
CA VAL A 111 -7.30 22.44 4.34
C VAL A 111 -7.90 23.82 4.68
N PRO A 112 -7.76 24.85 3.85
CA PRO A 112 -8.61 26.02 3.98
C PRO A 112 -10.04 25.60 3.59
N ARG A 113 -10.95 25.57 4.55
CA ARG A 113 -12.40 25.48 4.27
C ARG A 113 -12.86 26.80 3.65
N ASN A 114 -13.60 26.68 2.55
CA ASN A 114 -14.17 27.73 1.70
C ASN A 114 -14.74 28.95 2.45
N GLU A 115 -14.54 30.13 1.87
CA GLU A 115 -15.56 31.18 1.89
C GLU A 115 -16.26 31.21 0.52
N THR A 116 -17.58 31.07 0.59
CA THR A 116 -18.58 31.22 -0.45
C THR A 116 -18.45 32.51 -1.26
N ASP A 117 -18.90 32.46 -2.52
CA ASP A 117 -19.49 33.56 -3.30
C ASP A 117 -19.25 34.99 -2.78
N THR A 118 -18.46 35.80 -3.49
CA THR A 118 -18.87 37.13 -4.02
C THR A 118 -17.74 37.89 -4.73
N VAL A 119 -18.00 38.23 -6.00
CA VAL A 119 -17.85 39.54 -6.66
C VAL A 119 -16.71 40.50 -6.25
N ALA A 120 -15.81 40.76 -7.21
CA ALA A 120 -15.12 42.02 -7.56
C ALA A 120 -14.41 42.93 -6.52
N ALA A 121 -13.25 43.43 -6.99
CA ALA A 121 -12.65 44.76 -6.81
C ALA A 121 -11.53 44.98 -5.74
N SER A 122 -10.36 45.37 -6.30
CA SER A 122 -9.52 46.53 -5.95
C SER A 122 -8.86 46.71 -4.57
N SER A 123 -7.52 46.81 -4.62
CA SER A 123 -6.58 47.72 -3.91
C SER A 123 -6.80 48.08 -2.42
N VAL A 124 -5.76 47.90 -1.58
CA VAL A 124 -4.99 48.95 -0.85
C VAL A 124 -3.89 48.28 -0.03
N ALA A 125 -2.71 48.90 0.02
CA ALA A 125 -1.52 48.47 0.76
C ALA A 125 -1.65 48.70 2.29
N GLY A 126 -1.09 47.81 3.11
CA GLY A 126 -0.97 48.03 4.55
C GLY A 126 -0.26 46.91 5.32
N ASP A 127 0.93 47.27 5.82
CA ASP A 127 1.62 46.83 7.05
C ASP A 127 2.29 45.45 7.16
N ALA A 128 3.54 45.50 7.64
CA ALA A 128 4.48 44.40 7.75
C ALA A 128 4.42 43.77 9.15
N GLY A 129 3.82 42.58 9.23
CA GLY A 129 3.92 41.66 10.36
C GLY A 129 4.49 40.33 9.87
N ASP A 130 5.51 39.83 10.57
CA ASP A 130 6.31 38.63 10.28
C ASP A 130 5.48 37.42 9.78
N VAL A 131 5.46 37.20 8.45
CA VAL A 131 4.83 36.02 7.83
C VAL A 131 5.93 34.99 7.57
N PRO A 132 5.93 33.79 8.18
CA PRO A 132 6.82 32.72 7.74
C PRO A 132 6.39 32.28 6.33
N SER A 133 7.13 32.75 5.33
CA SER A 133 6.77 32.75 3.90
C SER A 133 7.29 31.54 3.11
N SER A 134 7.54 30.40 3.77
CA SER A 134 7.85 29.16 3.04
C SER A 134 6.66 28.20 3.09
N PRO A 135 6.15 27.71 1.94
CA PRO A 135 5.21 26.60 1.96
C PRO A 135 5.87 25.41 2.66
N PRO A 136 5.14 24.62 3.46
CA PRO A 136 5.71 23.45 4.13
C PRO A 136 6.35 22.53 3.09
N ARG A 137 7.65 22.27 3.22
CA ARG A 137 8.38 21.33 2.37
C ARG A 137 8.28 19.95 2.99
N ILE A 138 7.56 19.06 2.34
CA ILE A 138 7.47 17.65 2.74
C ILE A 138 8.72 16.93 2.21
N SER A 139 9.49 16.25 3.06
CA SER A 139 10.53 15.32 2.62
C SER A 139 10.21 13.93 3.15
N PHE A 140 9.69 13.09 2.28
CA PHE A 140 9.34 11.70 2.59
C PHE A 140 10.27 10.77 1.82
N LYS A 141 10.91 9.84 2.54
CA LYS A 141 11.77 8.82 1.93
C LYS A 141 11.41 7.44 2.46
N ILE A 142 11.13 6.53 1.52
CA ILE A 142 11.03 5.10 1.79
C ILE A 142 12.45 4.58 1.94
N SER A 143 12.80 4.10 3.14
CA SER A 143 14.14 3.56 3.42
C SER A 143 14.21 2.05 3.13
N LYS A 144 13.11 1.33 3.38
CA LYS A 144 13.07 -0.14 3.27
C LYS A 144 11.65 -0.63 3.07
N ILE A 145 11.49 -1.68 2.26
CA ILE A 145 10.24 -2.46 2.18
C ILE A 145 10.39 -3.66 3.12
N VAL A 146 9.47 -3.78 4.08
CA VAL A 146 9.52 -4.79 5.15
C VAL A 146 8.39 -5.81 5.08
N GLY A 147 7.49 -5.67 4.12
CA GLY A 147 6.48 -6.68 3.84
C GLY A 147 5.68 -6.34 2.61
N CYS A 148 4.96 -7.34 2.09
CA CYS A 148 4.06 -7.17 0.98
C CYS A 148 2.86 -8.10 1.09
N LEU A 149 1.83 -7.79 0.31
CA LEU A 149 0.65 -8.63 0.10
C LEU A 149 0.14 -8.39 -1.32
N THR A 150 -0.16 -9.47 -2.02
CA THR A 150 -0.83 -9.42 -3.33
C THR A 150 -2.33 -9.66 -3.15
N LEU A 151 -3.15 -8.84 -3.79
CA LEU A 151 -4.59 -8.99 -3.88
C LEU A 151 -4.99 -9.16 -5.35
N ILE A 152 -5.64 -10.28 -5.65
CA ILE A 152 -6.16 -10.60 -6.97
C ILE A 152 -7.67 -10.43 -6.98
N THR A 153 -8.19 -9.59 -7.86
CA THR A 153 -9.64 -9.36 -8.03
C THR A 153 -10.14 -10.08 -9.27
N LEU A 154 -11.19 -10.89 -9.11
CA LEU A 154 -11.84 -11.63 -10.18
C LEU A 154 -13.29 -11.17 -10.32
N LYS A 155 -13.62 -10.64 -11.49
CA LYS A 155 -15.00 -10.38 -11.91
C LYS A 155 -15.57 -11.68 -12.47
N LEU A 156 -16.51 -12.30 -11.76
CA LEU A 156 -17.21 -13.49 -12.23
C LEU A 156 -18.60 -13.11 -12.75
N LEU A 157 -19.23 -14.02 -13.49
CA LEU A 157 -20.53 -13.80 -14.11
C LEU A 157 -21.60 -13.31 -13.12
N MET A 158 -21.57 -13.81 -11.88
CA MET A 158 -22.62 -13.54 -10.87
C MET A 158 -22.14 -12.67 -9.70
N LYS A 159 -20.83 -12.54 -9.48
CA LYS A 159 -20.27 -11.83 -8.32
C LYS A 159 -18.81 -11.45 -8.53
N SER A 160 -18.35 -10.45 -7.80
CA SER A 160 -16.93 -10.13 -7.68
C SER A 160 -16.33 -10.85 -6.47
N ARG A 161 -15.16 -11.46 -6.65
CA ARG A 161 -14.40 -12.08 -5.56
C ARG A 161 -12.96 -11.60 -5.60
N ALA A 162 -12.28 -11.63 -4.45
CA ALA A 162 -10.85 -11.44 -4.38
C ALA A 162 -10.14 -12.66 -3.78
N HIS A 163 -8.86 -12.79 -4.10
CA HIS A 163 -7.96 -13.77 -3.51
C HIS A 163 -6.72 -13.06 -2.96
N ILE A 164 -6.31 -13.39 -1.74
CA ILE A 164 -5.07 -12.87 -1.15
C ILE A 164 -3.95 -13.86 -1.41
N GLU A 165 -2.89 -13.37 -2.05
CA GLU A 165 -1.65 -14.09 -2.35
C GLU A 165 -0.45 -13.40 -1.68
N ASP A 166 0.65 -14.13 -1.57
CA ASP A 166 1.99 -13.59 -1.25
C ASP A 166 2.05 -12.65 -0.01
N LEU A 167 1.34 -12.96 1.07
CA LEU A 167 1.48 -12.19 2.32
C LEU A 167 2.76 -12.59 3.05
N VAL A 168 3.71 -11.66 3.13
CA VAL A 168 4.96 -11.82 3.87
C VAL A 168 5.36 -10.56 4.59
N VAL A 169 5.93 -10.75 5.78
CA VAL A 169 6.58 -9.71 6.57
C VAL A 169 7.97 -10.21 6.93
N SER A 170 8.95 -9.32 6.74
CA SER A 170 10.35 -9.54 7.11
C SER A 170 10.46 -10.08 8.53
N ASN A 171 11.29 -11.11 8.73
CA ASN A 171 11.54 -11.74 10.03
C ASN A 171 11.76 -10.72 11.16
N ASP A 172 12.59 -9.71 10.92
CA ASP A 172 12.97 -8.68 11.90
C ASP A 172 11.81 -7.75 12.29
N CYS A 173 10.71 -7.78 11.54
CA CYS A 173 9.55 -6.91 11.72
C CYS A 173 8.28 -7.70 12.13
N ARG A 174 8.41 -9.02 12.40
CA ARG A 174 7.28 -9.85 12.84
C ARG A 174 6.84 -9.49 14.26
N GLY A 175 5.60 -9.84 14.60
CA GLY A 175 5.00 -9.52 15.90
C GLY A 175 4.55 -8.05 16.08
N GLN A 176 4.91 -7.16 15.16
CA GLN A 176 4.57 -5.72 15.23
C GLN A 176 3.21 -5.37 14.60
N GLY A 177 2.38 -6.36 14.27
CA GLY A 177 1.06 -6.14 13.66
C GLY A 177 1.06 -5.76 12.17
N ILE A 178 2.22 -5.72 11.50
CA ILE A 178 2.34 -5.35 10.07
C ILE A 178 1.48 -6.25 9.17
N GLY A 179 1.52 -7.57 9.37
CA GLY A 179 0.71 -8.50 8.58
C GLY A 179 -0.80 -8.28 8.77
N ARG A 180 -1.23 -7.91 9.98
CA ARG A 180 -2.62 -7.50 10.24
C ARG A 180 -2.97 -6.21 9.50
N GLY A 181 -2.05 -5.24 9.47
CA GLY A 181 -2.21 -4.00 8.71
C GLY A 181 -2.39 -4.26 7.21
N LEU A 182 -1.51 -5.07 6.62
CA LEU A 182 -1.57 -5.44 5.19
C LEU A 182 -2.91 -6.13 4.87
N MET A 183 -3.33 -7.10 5.68
CA MET A 183 -4.61 -7.78 5.52
C MET A 183 -5.80 -6.85 5.63
N LYS A 184 -5.85 -5.99 6.65
CA LYS A 184 -6.93 -4.99 6.80
C LYS A 184 -7.01 -4.10 5.57
N ARG A 185 -5.87 -3.70 5.01
CA ARG A 185 -5.85 -2.88 3.81
C ARG A 185 -6.36 -3.62 2.59
N ALA A 186 -5.93 -4.86 2.40
CA ALA A 186 -6.40 -5.72 1.32
C ALA A 186 -7.91 -5.96 1.38
N LEU A 187 -8.44 -6.25 2.58
CA LEU A 187 -9.87 -6.42 2.81
C LEU A 187 -10.66 -5.13 2.50
N HIS A 188 -10.14 -3.97 2.92
CA HIS A 188 -10.76 -2.69 2.60
C HIS A 188 -10.81 -2.44 1.09
N ASP A 189 -9.69 -2.63 0.37
CA ASP A 189 -9.66 -2.48 -1.10
C ASP A 189 -10.66 -3.43 -1.75
N ALA A 190 -10.60 -4.73 -1.41
CA ALA A 190 -11.48 -5.74 -1.99
C ALA A 190 -12.97 -5.39 -1.78
N VAL A 191 -13.39 -5.12 -0.53
CA VAL A 191 -14.82 -4.97 -0.20
C VAL A 191 -15.34 -3.59 -0.58
N HIS A 192 -14.64 -2.52 -0.18
CA HIS A 192 -15.17 -1.16 -0.28
C HIS A 192 -14.80 -0.45 -1.58
N ILE A 193 -13.63 -0.76 -2.16
CA ILE A 193 -13.18 -0.12 -3.40
C ILE A 193 -13.54 -0.96 -4.63
N ARG A 194 -13.38 -2.29 -4.55
CA ARG A 194 -13.64 -3.20 -5.69
C ARG A 194 -15.04 -3.81 -5.67
N GLY A 195 -15.78 -3.69 -4.57
CA GLY A 195 -17.11 -4.29 -4.43
C GLY A 195 -17.10 -5.83 -4.43
N CYS A 196 -16.02 -6.45 -3.96
CA CYS A 196 -15.95 -7.90 -3.80
C CYS A 196 -16.79 -8.34 -2.60
N GLU A 197 -17.64 -9.33 -2.81
CA GLU A 197 -18.48 -9.91 -1.76
C GLU A 197 -17.74 -11.00 -0.97
N ILE A 198 -16.71 -11.58 -1.58
CA ILE A 198 -15.95 -12.72 -1.03
C ILE A 198 -14.47 -12.44 -1.19
N VAL A 199 -13.70 -12.69 -0.13
CA VAL A 199 -12.24 -12.70 -0.15
C VAL A 199 -11.76 -14.05 0.36
N ASP A 200 -11.06 -14.80 -0.49
CA ASP A 200 -10.49 -16.10 -0.16
C ASP A 200 -8.96 -16.00 0.00
N LEU A 201 -8.38 -16.97 0.72
CA LEU A 201 -6.93 -17.22 0.77
C LEU A 201 -6.69 -18.71 0.99
N THR A 202 -5.50 -19.19 0.65
CA THR A 202 -5.08 -20.55 0.98
C THR A 202 -3.89 -20.54 1.94
N SER A 203 -3.91 -21.45 2.92
CA SER A 203 -2.81 -21.58 3.88
C SER A 203 -2.68 -23.03 4.33
N ARG A 204 -1.44 -23.53 4.33
CA ARG A 204 -1.13 -24.88 4.80
C ARG A 204 -1.46 -25.03 6.30
N PRO A 205 -1.87 -26.22 6.76
CA PRO A 205 -2.21 -26.45 8.18
C PRO A 205 -1.05 -26.15 9.16
N ASP A 206 0.20 -26.35 8.72
CA ASP A 206 1.42 -26.14 9.52
C ASP A 206 1.76 -24.65 9.77
N ARG A 207 1.12 -23.72 9.06
CA ARG A 207 1.33 -22.27 9.23
C ARG A 207 0.52 -21.69 10.38
N ILE A 208 0.75 -22.17 11.60
CA ILE A 208 -0.05 -21.85 12.79
C ILE A 208 -0.22 -20.34 13.02
N GLN A 209 0.87 -19.56 13.00
CA GLN A 209 0.81 -18.11 13.24
C GLN A 209 0.00 -17.36 12.17
N ALA A 210 0.14 -17.74 10.89
CA ALA A 210 -0.60 -17.13 9.80
C ALA A 210 -2.10 -17.46 9.91
N ARG A 211 -2.43 -18.72 10.21
CA ARG A 211 -3.81 -19.17 10.41
C ARG A 211 -4.49 -18.43 11.57
N ALA A 212 -3.81 -18.30 12.71
CA ALA A 212 -4.31 -17.54 13.85
C ALA A 212 -4.57 -16.06 13.49
N LEU A 213 -3.69 -15.44 12.67
CA LEU A 213 -3.93 -14.10 12.15
C LEU A 213 -5.21 -14.04 11.30
N TYR A 214 -5.40 -14.95 10.36
CA TYR A 214 -6.58 -14.97 9.49
C TYR A 214 -7.87 -15.18 10.28
N GLU A 215 -7.89 -16.15 11.19
CA GLU A 215 -9.04 -16.41 12.06
C GLU A 215 -9.40 -15.19 12.92
N SER A 216 -8.38 -14.49 13.46
CA SER A 216 -8.59 -13.26 14.23
C SER A 216 -9.10 -12.07 13.40
N LEU A 217 -9.08 -12.19 12.06
CA LEU A 217 -9.63 -11.22 11.11
C LEU A 217 -11.00 -11.66 10.57
N GLY A 218 -11.56 -12.76 11.07
CA GLY A 218 -12.89 -13.25 10.71
C GLY A 218 -12.90 -14.25 9.54
N PHE A 219 -11.74 -14.65 9.00
CA PHE A 219 -11.69 -15.74 8.04
C PHE A 219 -12.11 -17.05 8.70
N LYS A 220 -12.88 -17.87 7.97
CA LYS A 220 -13.32 -19.18 8.40
C LYS A 220 -12.71 -20.24 7.49
N LEU A 221 -12.25 -21.34 8.08
CA LEU A 221 -11.80 -22.49 7.30
C LEU A 221 -13.00 -23.07 6.54
N ARG A 222 -12.80 -23.33 5.24
CA ARG A 222 -13.81 -23.99 4.41
C ARG A 222 -13.57 -25.49 4.43
N ASP A 223 -14.64 -26.26 4.56
CA ASP A 223 -14.60 -27.71 4.40
C ASP A 223 -14.58 -28.05 2.89
N THR A 224 -13.40 -27.97 2.29
CA THR A 224 -13.17 -28.20 0.86
C THR A 224 -11.73 -28.61 0.58
N GLY A 225 -11.51 -29.43 -0.46
CA GLY A 225 -10.17 -29.78 -0.93
C GLY A 225 -9.53 -28.71 -1.82
N SER A 226 -8.19 -28.72 -1.88
CA SER A 226 -7.41 -27.95 -2.87
C SER A 226 -6.84 -28.91 -3.89
N PHE A 227 -7.22 -28.74 -5.16
CA PHE A 227 -6.72 -29.52 -6.29
C PHE A 227 -5.77 -28.65 -7.12
N ARG A 228 -4.65 -29.22 -7.55
CA ARG A 228 -3.66 -28.56 -8.43
C ARG A 228 -3.38 -29.45 -9.63
N TYR A 229 -3.32 -28.82 -10.80
CA TYR A 229 -2.77 -29.40 -12.02
C TYR A 229 -1.50 -28.64 -12.36
N ASP A 230 -0.37 -29.34 -12.40
CA ASP A 230 0.90 -28.78 -12.81
C ASP A 230 1.06 -29.02 -14.32
N ALA A 231 1.16 -27.94 -15.10
CA ALA A 231 1.40 -28.05 -16.53
C ALA A 231 2.79 -28.66 -16.77
N PRO A 232 2.96 -29.53 -17.80
CA PRO A 232 4.27 -30.02 -18.17
C PRO A 232 5.19 -28.84 -18.54
N SER A 233 6.41 -28.89 -18.00
CA SER A 233 7.47 -27.91 -18.24
C SER A 233 7.95 -27.87 -19.68
#